data_AF-A0A535C1Y2-F1
#
_entry.id   AF-A0A535C1Y2-F1
#
_cell.length_a   1.000
_cell.length_b   1.000
_cell.length_c   1.000
_cell.angle_alpha   90.00
_cell.angle_beta   90.00
_cell.angle_gamma   90.00
#
_symmetry.space_group_name_H-M   'P 1'
#
loop_
_entity.id
_entity.type
_entity.pdbx_description
1 polymer ?
#
loop_
_entity_poly.entity_id
_entity_poly.type
_entity_poly.pdbx_seq_one_letter_code
_entity_poly.pdbx_strand_id
1 'polypeptide(L)'
;MQRGTVLHPLALPPDAKNVDLGLLPERLANEAAPFEWRRVITVRGYAGVASVEGPAVISWSEKGILYWLSSPTRSTDELIKIADDMR
;
A
#
# COMPACT_ATOMS: atom_id res chain seq x y z
N MET A 1 -22.85 19.38 12.33
CA MET A 1 -22.89 17.91 12.46
C MET A 1 -21.94 17.31 11.44
N GLN A 2 -20.71 16.98 11.81
CA GLN A 2 -19.81 16.21 10.93
C GLN A 2 -20.29 14.76 10.93
N ARG A 3 -20.79 14.29 9.78
CA ARG A 3 -20.93 12.86 9.53
C ARG A 3 -19.50 12.32 9.42
N GLY A 4 -18.98 11.75 10.49
CA GLY A 4 -17.72 11.01 10.44
C GLY A 4 -17.93 9.81 9.53
N THR A 5 -17.35 9.84 8.31
CA THR A 5 -17.25 8.64 7.49
C THR A 5 -16.39 7.64 8.26
N VAL A 6 -16.98 6.52 8.67
CA VAL A 6 -16.22 5.41 9.24
C VAL A 6 -15.35 4.85 8.12
N LEU A 7 -14.05 5.14 8.16
CA LEU A 7 -13.09 4.52 7.28
C LEU A 7 -12.93 3.07 7.73
N HIS A 8 -13.26 2.14 6.84
CA HIS A 8 -12.91 0.73 7.02
C HIS A 8 -11.53 0.55 6.40
N PRO A 9 -10.47 0.36 7.21
CA PRO A 9 -9.15 0.15 6.67
C PRO A 9 -9.12 -1.18 5.93
N LEU A 10 -8.38 -1.22 4.82
CA LEU A 10 -8.19 -2.43 4.03
C LEU A 10 -7.54 -3.53 4.87
N ALA A 11 -7.96 -4.77 4.63
CA ALA A 11 -7.40 -5.96 5.21
C ALA A 11 -6.76 -6.86 4.14
N LEU A 12 -5.71 -7.57 4.52
CA LEU A 12 -5.06 -8.55 3.67
C LEU A 12 -6.01 -9.72 3.36
N PRO A 13 -5.94 -10.29 2.15
CA PRO A 13 -6.52 -11.58 1.85
C PRO A 13 -6.01 -12.67 2.83
N PRO A 14 -6.84 -13.64 3.25
CA PRO A 14 -6.45 -14.66 4.22
C PRO A 14 -5.22 -15.50 3.83
N ASP A 15 -4.92 -15.58 2.53
CA ASP A 15 -3.85 -16.37 1.93
C ASP A 15 -2.59 -15.56 1.60
N ALA A 16 -2.58 -14.25 1.89
CA ALA A 16 -1.44 -13.36 1.69
C ALA A 16 -0.30 -13.60 2.70
N LYS A 17 0.32 -14.78 2.63
CA LYS A 17 1.45 -15.17 3.48
C LYS A 17 2.70 -14.34 3.17
N ASN A 18 3.46 -14.04 4.23
CA ASN A 18 4.72 -13.26 4.18
C ASN A 18 4.54 -11.86 3.58
N VAL A 19 3.36 -11.27 3.75
CA VAL A 19 3.07 -9.90 3.37
C VAL A 19 2.68 -9.14 4.62
N ASP A 20 3.42 -8.07 4.89
CA ASP A 20 3.07 -7.14 5.96
C ASP A 20 2.28 -5.98 5.37
N LEU A 21 1.17 -5.64 6.02
CA LEU A 21 0.36 -4.47 5.71
C LEU A 21 0.61 -3.39 6.75
N GLY A 22 0.99 -2.21 6.28
CA GLY A 22 0.99 -0.99 7.08
C GLY A 22 0.00 0.03 6.55
N LEU A 23 -0.49 0.87 7.46
CA LEU A 23 -1.32 2.01 7.13
C LEU A 23 -1.07 3.19 8.07
N LEU A 24 -1.20 4.40 7.53
CA LEU A 24 -1.27 5.61 8.34
C LEU A 24 -2.17 6.67 7.68
N PRO A 25 -2.82 7.56 8.45
CA PRO A 25 -3.46 8.73 7.88
C PRO A 25 -2.45 9.55 7.08
N GLU A 26 -2.77 9.90 5.84
CA GLU A 26 -1.84 10.58 4.92
C GLU A 26 -1.35 11.92 5.49
N ARG A 27 -2.19 12.62 6.25
CA ARG A 27 -1.84 13.86 6.95
C ARG A 27 -0.73 13.70 8.02
N LEU A 28 -0.40 12.46 8.39
CA LEU A 28 0.68 12.12 9.32
C LEU A 28 1.91 11.59 8.59
N ALA A 29 1.83 11.38 7.27
CA ALA A 29 2.95 10.98 6.44
C ALA A 29 3.88 12.19 6.23
N ASN A 30 4.93 12.24 7.04
CA ASN A 30 5.92 13.32 6.98
C ASN A 30 7.26 12.86 6.38
N GLU A 31 7.40 11.58 6.08
CA GLU A 31 8.63 11.01 5.53
C GLU A 31 8.58 10.99 4.00
N ALA A 32 9.66 11.42 3.37
CA ALA A 32 9.83 11.27 1.94
C ALA A 32 9.97 9.78 1.59
N ALA A 33 9.31 9.35 0.52
CA ALA A 33 9.47 7.98 0.02
C ALA A 33 10.94 7.68 -0.29
N PRO A 34 11.45 6.48 0.03
CA PRO A 34 12.82 6.08 -0.32
C PRO A 34 13.11 6.25 -1.81
N PHE A 35 14.36 6.57 -2.15
CA PHE A 35 14.76 6.84 -3.54
C PHE A 35 14.54 5.64 -4.46
N GLU A 36 14.48 4.43 -3.93
CA GLU A 36 14.25 3.18 -4.65
C GLU A 36 12.78 3.02 -5.09
N TRP A 37 11.85 3.83 -4.60
CA TRP A 37 10.41 3.73 -4.89
C TRP A 37 10.03 4.60 -6.10
N ARG A 38 10.49 4.22 -7.28
CA ARG A 38 10.31 5.03 -8.51
C ARG A 38 9.33 4.45 -9.52
N ARG A 39 8.99 3.16 -9.42
CA ARG A 39 8.07 2.56 -10.40
C ARG A 39 6.66 3.03 -10.07
N VAL A 40 6.09 3.84 -10.96
CA VAL A 40 4.68 4.24 -10.88
C VAL A 40 3.81 3.01 -11.15
N ILE A 41 2.84 2.78 -10.28
CA ILE A 41 1.89 1.66 -10.35
C ILE A 41 0.47 2.18 -10.14
N THR A 42 -0.50 1.30 -10.37
CA THR A 42 -1.90 1.55 -10.04
C THR A 42 -2.40 0.41 -9.18
N VAL A 43 -3.07 0.74 -8.08
CA VAL A 43 -3.68 -0.20 -7.14
C VAL A 43 -5.12 0.25 -6.92
N ARG A 44 -6.10 -0.59 -7.24
CA ARG A 44 -7.53 -0.33 -7.07
C ARG A 44 -8.00 1.00 -7.68
N GLY A 45 -7.36 1.42 -8.77
CA GLY A 45 -7.62 2.69 -9.45
C GLY A 45 -6.92 3.92 -8.85
N TYR A 46 -6.13 3.75 -7.79
CA TYR A 46 -5.32 4.80 -7.18
C TYR A 46 -3.87 4.72 -7.65
N ALA A 47 -3.25 5.88 -7.85
CA ALA A 47 -1.83 5.95 -8.17
C ALA A 47 -0.99 5.54 -6.95
N GLY A 48 0.09 4.81 -7.21
CA GLY A 48 1.03 4.37 -6.19
C GLY A 48 2.46 4.30 -6.73
N VAL A 49 3.37 3.89 -5.85
CA VAL A 49 4.78 3.68 -6.15
C VAL A 49 5.24 2.31 -5.66
N ALA A 50 6.15 1.70 -6.40
CA ALA A 50 6.79 0.45 -6.05
C ALA A 50 8.31 0.59 -6.03
N SER A 51 8.95 -0.21 -5.18
CA SER A 51 10.40 -0.36 -5.20
C SER A 51 10.88 -0.96 -6.52
N VAL A 52 11.99 -0.44 -7.06
CA VAL A 52 12.70 -1.01 -8.22
C VAL A 52 13.93 -1.81 -7.80
N GLU A 53 14.43 -1.56 -6.59
CA GLU A 53 15.60 -2.19 -6.00
C GLU A 53 15.35 -2.48 -4.51
N GLY A 54 16.05 -3.48 -3.98
CA GLY A 54 15.91 -3.90 -2.58
C GLY A 54 14.65 -4.75 -2.31
N PRO A 55 14.15 -4.79 -1.06
CA PRO A 55 12.95 -5.53 -0.70
C PRO A 55 11.73 -5.08 -1.52
N ALA A 56 10.82 -6.00 -1.81
CA ALA A 56 9.59 -5.67 -2.51
C ALA A 56 8.68 -4.86 -1.59
N VAL A 57 8.43 -3.61 -1.99
CA VAL A 57 7.52 -2.71 -1.30
C VAL A 57 6.67 -1.98 -2.32
N ILE A 58 5.38 -1.83 -2.03
CA ILE A 58 4.49 -0.94 -2.77
C ILE A 58 3.76 -0.03 -1.80
N SER A 59 3.39 1.16 -2.24
CA SER A 59 2.61 2.12 -1.46
C SER A 59 1.66 2.92 -2.33
N TRP A 60 0.46 3.20 -1.81
CA TRP A 60 -0.56 4.00 -2.48
C TRP A 60 -1.40 4.75 -1.44
N SER A 61 -2.01 5.85 -1.85
CA SER A 61 -2.97 6.60 -1.04
C SER A 61 -4.39 6.32 -1.51
N GLU A 62 -5.25 5.87 -0.61
CA GLU A 62 -6.68 5.69 -0.86
C GLU A 62 -7.49 6.42 0.21
N LYS A 63 -8.36 7.34 -0.23
CA LYS A 63 -9.32 8.06 0.64
C LYS A 63 -8.68 8.72 1.87
N GLY A 64 -7.45 9.22 1.73
CA GLY A 64 -6.70 9.91 2.80
C GLY A 64 -5.96 8.98 3.77
N ILE A 65 -5.86 7.68 3.45
CA ILE A 65 -5.01 6.72 4.14
C ILE A 65 -3.88 6.33 3.18
N LEU A 66 -2.64 6.44 3.65
CA LEU A 66 -1.46 5.88 3.00
C LEU A 66 -1.35 4.41 3.42
N TYR A 67 -1.32 3.51 2.45
CA TYR A 67 -1.09 2.09 2.62
C TYR A 67 0.28 1.70 2.09
N TRP A 68 0.87 0.66 2.68
CA TRP A 68 2.00 -0.03 2.06
C TRP A 68 1.97 -1.53 2.33
N LEU A 69 2.43 -2.29 1.35
CA LEU A 69 2.72 -3.71 1.49
C LEU A 69 4.22 -3.92 1.36
N SER A 70 4.79 -4.75 2.22
CA SER A 70 6.17 -5.22 2.10
C SER A 70 6.25 -6.74 2.18
N SER A 71 7.18 -7.33 1.44
CA SER A 71 7.48 -8.75 1.54
C SER A 71 8.96 -9.05 1.27
N PRO A 72 9.57 -9.95 2.05
CA PRO A 72 10.92 -10.45 1.76
C PRO A 72 10.93 -11.55 0.67
N THR A 73 9.78 -12.11 0.31
CA THR A 73 9.69 -13.31 -0.55
C THR A 73 8.84 -13.13 -1.80
N ARG A 74 8.07 -12.03 -1.89
CA ARG A 74 7.22 -11.71 -3.04
C ARG A 74 7.86 -10.65 -3.93
N SER A 75 7.46 -10.63 -5.18
CA SER A 75 7.76 -9.55 -6.13
C SER A 75 6.79 -8.37 -5.95
N THR A 76 7.16 -7.18 -6.45
CA THR A 76 6.27 -6.02 -6.45
C THR A 76 5.00 -6.24 -7.27
N ASP A 77 5.07 -7.02 -8.37
CA ASP A 77 3.89 -7.37 -9.17
C ASP A 77 2.91 -8.30 -8.41
N GLU A 78 3.42 -9.23 -7.59
CA GLU A 78 2.56 -10.04 -6.71
C GLU A 78 1.91 -9.17 -5.62
N LEU A 79 2.65 -8.21 -5.06
CA LEU A 79 2.09 -7.29 -4.07
C LEU A 79 0.97 -6.42 -4.66
N ILE A 80 1.11 -5.97 -5.91
CA ILE A 80 0.05 -5.20 -6.60
C ILE A 80 -1.23 -6.03 -6.71
N LYS A 81 -1.12 -7.30 -7.14
CA LYS A 81 -2.27 -8.22 -7.22
C LYS A 81 -2.93 -8.42 -5.86
N ILE A 82 -2.13 -8.67 -4.83
CA ILE A 82 -2.64 -8.83 -3.45
C ILE A 82 -3.36 -7.55 -3.00
N ALA A 83 -2.78 -6.38 -3.28
CA ALA A 83 -3.38 -5.11 -2.93
C ALA A 83 -4.72 -4.88 -3.65
N ASP A 84 -4.81 -5.24 -4.93
CA ASP A 84 -6.06 -5.16 -5.71
C ASP A 84 -7.19 -6.03 -5.11
N ASP A 85 -6.84 -7.15 -4.48
CA ASP A 85 -7.79 -8.10 -3.88
C ASP A 85 -8.17 -7.78 -2.41
N MET A 86 -7.59 -6.75 -1.80
CA MET A 86 -7.88 -6.35 -0.41
C MET A 86 -9.32 -5.83 -0.21
N ARG A 87 -9.85 -6.03 0.99
CA ARG A 87 -11.23 -5.66 1.37
C ARG A 87 -11.28 -4.72 2.56
#